data_AF-A0AAQ3WLY2-F1
#
_entry.id   AF-A0AAQ3WLY2-F1
#
_cell.length_a   1.000
_cell.length_b   1.000
_cell.length_c   1.000
_cell.angle_alpha   90.00
_cell.angle_beta   90.00
_cell.angle_gamma   90.00
#
_symmetry.space_group_name_H-M   'P 1'
#
loop_
_entity.id
_entity.type
_entity.pdbx_description
1 polymer ?
#
loop_
_entity_poly.entity_id
_entity_poly.type
_entity_poly.pdbx_seq_one_letter_code
_entity_poly.pdbx_strand_id
1 'polypeptide(L)'
;MPANLLANYVQVYVMLPLDVITVNNTFEKEDETREQLKKLTEAGVDGVMIDVWWGLVEGKAPGVYDWTAYKQVFKLVQEAGLKLQAIMSCHQCGGNVGDVVNIPIPQWVRDVGEGNPDIFYTNRRGMRNIEYLTLGVDDQPLFQGRTAIQVS
;
A
#
# COMPACT_ATOMS: atom_id res chain seq x y z
N MET A 1 41.14 -10.03 -20.07
CA MET A 1 40.48 -8.82 -19.55
C MET A 1 39.91 -9.16 -18.18
N PRO A 2 40.09 -8.34 -17.13
CA PRO A 2 39.43 -8.59 -15.86
C PRO A 2 37.92 -8.52 -16.07
N ALA A 3 37.18 -9.49 -15.54
CA ALA A 3 35.72 -9.48 -15.60
C ALA A 3 35.19 -8.26 -14.83
N ASN A 4 34.27 -7.50 -15.43
CA ASN A 4 33.61 -6.39 -14.75
C ASN A 4 32.64 -6.98 -13.71
N LEU A 5 33.09 -7.06 -12.45
CA LEU A 5 32.30 -7.63 -11.34
C LEU A 5 30.97 -6.89 -11.11
N LEU A 6 30.88 -5.61 -11.50
CA LEU A 6 29.63 -4.84 -11.41
C LEU A 6 28.51 -5.42 -12.29
N ALA A 7 28.85 -6.16 -13.35
CA ALA A 7 27.85 -6.81 -14.21
C ALA A 7 27.06 -7.93 -13.49
N ASN A 8 27.56 -8.43 -12.35
CA ASN A 8 26.88 -9.42 -11.53
C ASN A 8 26.16 -8.82 -10.32
N TYR A 9 26.13 -7.49 -10.18
CA TYR A 9 25.51 -6.83 -9.04
C TYR A 9 24.00 -7.06 -9.04
N VAL A 10 23.46 -7.48 -7.89
CA VAL A 10 22.03 -7.64 -7.65
C VAL A 10 21.60 -6.61 -6.62
N GLN A 11 20.61 -5.79 -6.99
CA GLN A 11 20.13 -4.73 -6.11
C GLN A 11 19.39 -5.29 -4.90
N VAL A 12 19.59 -4.67 -3.74
CA VAL A 12 18.90 -5.03 -2.49
C VAL A 12 17.96 -3.89 -2.09
N TYR A 13 16.70 -4.25 -1.83
CA TYR A 13 15.67 -3.34 -1.34
C TYR A 13 15.19 -3.77 0.04
N VAL A 14 14.80 -2.80 0.87
CA VAL A 14 14.28 -3.04 2.22
C VAL A 14 12.85 -2.51 2.31
N MET A 15 11.92 -3.32 2.81
CA MET A 15 10.53 -2.91 3.03
C MET A 15 10.45 -1.95 4.22
N LEU A 16 9.75 -0.82 4.04
CA LEU A 16 9.46 0.10 5.13
C LEU A 16 8.47 -0.53 6.13
N PRO A 17 8.44 -0.08 7.39
CA PRO A 17 7.45 -0.54 8.36
C PRO A 17 6.02 -0.34 7.86
N LEU A 18 5.13 -1.30 8.14
CA LEU A 18 3.71 -1.23 7.75
C LEU A 18 2.99 -0.01 8.33
N ASP A 19 3.47 0.54 9.45
CA ASP A 19 2.94 1.71 10.14
C ASP A 19 3.72 3.01 9.87
N VAL A 20 4.55 3.06 8.81
CA VAL A 20 5.26 4.28 8.42
C VAL A 20 4.30 5.45 8.18
N ILE A 21 3.11 5.16 7.65
CA ILE A 21 1.97 6.08 7.61
C ILE A 21 0.88 5.49 8.50
N THR A 22 0.29 6.32 9.35
CA THR A 22 -0.72 5.88 10.31
C THR A 22 -2.05 5.57 9.62
N VAL A 23 -2.95 4.90 10.35
CA VAL A 23 -4.34 4.65 9.92
C VAL A 23 -5.14 5.94 9.66
N ASN A 24 -4.66 7.09 10.14
CA ASN A 24 -5.27 8.41 9.90
C ASN A 24 -4.68 9.13 8.69
N ASN A 25 -3.86 8.45 7.88
CA ASN A 25 -3.12 9.02 6.74
C ASN A 25 -2.20 10.19 7.16
N THR A 26 -1.51 10.05 8.29
CA THR A 26 -0.50 10.99 8.79
C THR A 26 0.89 10.34 8.80
N PHE A 27 1.93 11.16 8.64
CA PHE A 27 3.31 10.72 8.80
C PHE A 27 3.88 11.28 10.10
N GLU A 28 3.95 10.44 11.15
CA GLU A 28 4.28 10.87 12.51
C GLU A 28 5.71 10.50 12.94
N LYS A 29 6.35 9.58 12.21
CA LYS A 29 7.68 9.03 12.55
C LYS A 29 8.79 9.62 11.69
N GLU A 30 8.77 10.93 11.42
CA GLU A 30 9.72 11.57 10.47
C GLU A 30 11.18 11.34 10.89
N ASP A 31 11.54 11.70 12.12
CA ASP A 31 12.91 11.62 12.61
C ASP A 31 13.40 10.16 12.69
N GLU A 32 12.58 9.27 13.23
CA GLU A 32 12.89 7.83 13.30
C GLU A 32 13.13 7.23 11.91
N THR A 33 12.24 7.53 10.96
CA THR A 33 12.35 7.06 9.57
C THR A 33 13.63 7.60 8.93
N ARG A 34 13.94 8.89 9.13
CA ARG A 34 15.15 9.51 8.60
C ARG A 34 16.42 8.84 9.14
N GLU A 35 16.47 8.54 10.44
CA GLU A 35 17.60 7.83 11.04
C GLU A 35 17.76 6.40 10.51
N GLN A 36 16.66 5.69 10.32
CA GLN A 36 16.68 4.33 9.75
C GLN A 36 17.14 4.34 8.29
N LEU A 37 16.61 5.24 7.45
CA LEU A 37 17.04 5.39 6.05
C LEU A 37 18.54 5.69 5.95
N LYS A 38 19.07 6.56 6.82
CA LYS A 38 20.51 6.85 6.87
C LYS A 38 21.34 5.58 7.09
N LYS A 39 20.94 4.71 8.02
CA LYS A 39 21.62 3.43 8.27
C LYS A 39 21.57 2.50 7.06
N LEU A 40 20.44 2.49 6.32
CA LEU A 40 20.33 1.70 5.08
C LEU A 40 21.27 2.22 3.99
N THR A 41 21.35 3.54 3.82
CA THR A 41 22.30 4.16 2.88
C THR A 41 23.75 3.83 3.26
N GLU A 42 24.12 3.93 4.55
CA GLU A 42 25.46 3.54 5.05
C GLU A 42 25.79 2.06 4.82
N ALA A 43 24.77 1.19 4.84
CA ALA A 43 24.91 -0.24 4.55
C ALA A 43 24.98 -0.57 3.04
N GLY A 44 24.81 0.42 2.15
CA GLY A 44 24.88 0.22 0.70
C GLY A 44 23.61 -0.38 0.07
N VAL A 45 22.45 -0.21 0.71
CA VAL A 45 21.13 -0.59 0.16
C VAL A 45 20.79 0.28 -1.06
N ASP A 46 20.19 -0.30 -2.10
CA ASP A 46 19.84 0.43 -3.33
C ASP A 46 18.55 1.25 -3.23
N GLY A 47 17.61 0.78 -2.40
CA GLY A 47 16.31 1.41 -2.28
C GLY A 47 15.42 0.77 -1.21
N VAL A 48 14.22 1.31 -1.11
CA VAL A 48 13.19 0.81 -0.20
C VAL A 48 11.90 0.49 -0.94
N MET A 49 11.05 -0.30 -0.30
CA MET A 49 9.72 -0.66 -0.78
C MET A 49 8.65 -0.15 0.20
N ILE A 50 7.54 0.36 -0.33
CA ILE A 50 6.42 0.87 0.48
C ILE A 50 5.07 0.45 -0.10
N ASP A 51 4.13 0.12 0.78
CA ASP A 51 2.71 -0.03 0.45
C ASP A 51 2.01 1.33 0.34
N VAL A 52 1.44 1.59 -0.84
CA VAL A 52 0.53 2.71 -1.06
C VAL A 52 -0.88 2.21 -0.87
N TRP A 53 -1.39 2.35 0.36
CA TRP A 53 -2.67 1.81 0.80
C TRP A 53 -3.83 2.56 0.17
N TRP A 54 -4.62 1.87 -0.65
CA TRP A 54 -5.83 2.42 -1.26
C TRP A 54 -6.79 3.01 -0.22
N GLY A 55 -6.98 2.29 0.90
CA GLY A 55 -7.82 2.71 2.02
C GLY A 55 -7.43 4.04 2.68
N LEU A 56 -6.15 4.43 2.62
CA LEU A 56 -5.69 5.72 3.15
C LEU A 56 -5.81 6.81 2.09
N VAL A 57 -5.35 6.51 0.86
CA VAL A 57 -5.25 7.51 -0.20
C VAL A 57 -6.63 7.92 -0.71
N GLU A 58 -7.52 6.99 -1.02
CA GLU A 58 -8.90 7.27 -1.51
C GLU A 58 -9.95 6.99 -0.42
N GLY A 59 -9.57 7.09 0.86
CA GLY A 59 -10.42 6.70 1.98
C GLY A 59 -11.69 7.55 2.15
N LYS A 60 -11.64 8.84 1.80
CA LYS A 60 -12.71 9.82 2.08
C LYS A 60 -13.94 9.61 1.20
N ALA A 61 -13.75 9.53 -0.12
CA ALA A 61 -14.81 9.39 -1.10
C ALA A 61 -14.21 9.03 -2.48
N PRO A 62 -15.02 8.50 -3.41
CA PRO A 62 -14.64 8.27 -4.80
C PRO A 62 -13.97 9.48 -5.45
N GLY A 63 -12.77 9.29 -5.99
CA GLY A 63 -11.98 10.33 -6.66
C GLY A 63 -11.38 11.39 -5.74
N VAL A 64 -11.51 11.25 -4.42
CA VAL A 64 -10.94 12.18 -3.43
C VAL A 64 -9.67 11.57 -2.84
N TYR A 65 -8.53 11.94 -3.42
CA TYR A 65 -7.23 11.39 -3.05
C TYR A 65 -6.44 12.31 -2.12
N ASP A 66 -5.90 11.76 -1.03
CA ASP A 66 -5.02 12.45 -0.09
C ASP A 66 -3.63 11.81 -0.08
N TRP A 67 -2.70 12.46 -0.80
CA TRP A 67 -1.32 12.01 -0.99
C TRP A 67 -0.34 12.65 -0.01
N THR A 68 -0.83 13.41 0.98
CA THR A 68 0.00 14.33 1.78
C THR A 68 1.09 13.58 2.54
N ALA A 69 0.74 12.55 3.32
CA ALA A 69 1.69 11.75 4.08
C ALA A 69 2.69 11.00 3.18
N TYR A 70 2.20 10.37 2.11
CA TYR A 70 3.05 9.66 1.14
C TYR A 70 4.10 10.58 0.50
N LYS A 71 3.72 11.81 0.12
CA LYS A 71 4.68 12.80 -0.41
C LYS A 71 5.77 13.16 0.59
N GLN A 72 5.46 13.22 1.88
CA GLN A 72 6.46 13.48 2.91
C GLN A 72 7.46 12.31 3.04
N VAL A 73 6.96 11.06 3.07
CA VAL A 73 7.82 9.87 3.10
C VAL A 73 8.69 9.77 1.85
N PHE A 74 8.11 9.98 0.66
CA PHE A 74 8.85 9.91 -0.61
C PHE A 74 9.94 10.97 -0.68
N LYS A 75 9.68 12.15 -0.13
CA LYS A 75 10.69 13.20 0.00
C LYS A 75 11.86 12.76 0.88
N LEU A 76 11.61 12.09 2.01
CA LEU A 76 12.69 11.54 2.85
C LEU A 76 13.52 10.48 2.12
N VAL A 77 12.86 9.55 1.41
CA VAL A 77 13.53 8.50 0.65
C VAL A 77 14.44 9.12 -0.43
N GLN A 78 13.92 10.14 -1.12
CA GLN A 78 14.69 10.91 -2.11
C GLN A 78 15.90 11.63 -1.46
N GLU A 79 15.70 12.32 -0.33
CA GLU A 79 16.76 12.99 0.42
C GLU A 79 17.85 12.03 0.90
N ALA A 80 17.50 10.78 1.20
CA ALA A 80 18.43 9.72 1.58
C ALA A 80 19.22 9.11 0.40
N GLY A 81 18.89 9.48 -0.85
CA GLY A 81 19.53 8.97 -2.06
C GLY A 81 19.12 7.55 -2.44
N LEU A 82 18.01 7.05 -1.89
CA LEU A 82 17.51 5.69 -2.10
C LEU A 82 16.48 5.64 -3.23
N LYS A 83 16.45 4.54 -3.99
CA LYS A 83 15.36 4.25 -4.94
C LYS A 83 14.09 3.85 -4.18
N LEU A 84 12.95 3.92 -4.84
CA LEU A 84 11.66 3.56 -4.26
C LEU A 84 10.91 2.56 -5.16
N GLN A 85 10.41 1.48 -4.55
CA GLN A 85 9.41 0.59 -5.12
C GLN A 85 8.07 0.86 -4.42
N ALA A 86 7.09 1.35 -5.17
CA ALA A 86 5.75 1.64 -4.64
C ALA A 86 4.79 0.52 -5.04
N ILE A 87 4.21 -0.16 -4.05
CA ILE A 87 3.17 -1.16 -4.26
C ILE A 87 1.82 -0.43 -4.31
N MET A 88 1.03 -0.66 -5.35
CA MET A 88 -0.37 -0.19 -5.37
C MET A 88 -1.22 -1.16 -4.55
N SER A 89 -1.31 -0.90 -3.25
CA SER A 89 -1.86 -1.85 -2.27
C SER A 89 -3.38 -1.71 -2.20
N CYS A 90 -4.05 -2.31 -3.18
CA CYS A 90 -5.51 -2.33 -3.33
C CYS A 90 -6.22 -3.35 -2.41
N HIS A 91 -5.57 -3.72 -1.31
CA HIS A 91 -6.02 -4.75 -0.36
C HIS A 91 -5.93 -4.23 1.08
N GLN A 92 -6.60 -4.91 2.00
CA GLN A 92 -6.50 -4.63 3.43
C GLN A 92 -5.12 -5.01 3.99
N CYS A 93 -4.54 -4.15 4.82
CA CYS A 93 -3.42 -4.49 5.70
C CYS A 93 -3.94 -5.08 7.01
N GLY A 94 -3.42 -6.25 7.39
CA GLY A 94 -3.75 -6.93 8.63
C GLY A 94 -5.19 -7.46 8.69
N GLY A 95 -5.76 -7.53 9.89
CA GLY A 95 -7.11 -8.05 10.14
C GLY A 95 -7.17 -9.41 10.82
N ASN A 96 -6.00 -9.99 11.14
CA ASN A 96 -5.86 -11.20 11.93
C ASN A 96 -5.54 -10.90 13.40
N VAL A 97 -5.74 -11.90 14.26
CA VAL A 97 -5.39 -11.81 15.69
C VAL A 97 -3.88 -11.60 15.84
N GLY A 98 -3.47 -10.46 16.39
CA GLY A 98 -2.06 -10.11 16.62
C GLY A 98 -1.48 -9.10 15.64
N ASP A 99 -2.22 -8.71 14.60
CA ASP A 99 -1.79 -7.66 13.69
C ASP A 99 -1.81 -6.29 14.40
N VAL A 100 -0.71 -5.57 14.30
CA VAL A 100 -0.53 -4.26 14.95
C VAL A 100 -1.01 -3.08 14.09
N VAL A 101 -1.23 -3.32 12.79
CA VAL A 101 -1.76 -2.34 11.83
C VAL A 101 -2.98 -2.94 11.15
N ASN A 102 -4.08 -2.19 11.14
CA ASN A 102 -5.30 -2.57 10.43
C ASN A 102 -5.73 -1.41 9.53
N ILE A 103 -5.58 -1.60 8.21
CA ILE A 103 -5.95 -0.61 7.19
C ILE A 103 -6.90 -1.31 6.21
N PRO A 104 -8.23 -1.13 6.33
CA PRO A 104 -9.18 -1.72 5.39
C PRO A 104 -9.10 -1.04 4.02
N ILE A 105 -9.68 -1.65 2.99
CA ILE A 105 -10.02 -0.94 1.74
C ILE A 105 -10.99 0.23 2.04
N PRO A 106 -11.15 1.23 1.15
CA PRO A 106 -11.94 2.41 1.44
C PRO A 106 -13.35 2.09 1.93
N GLN A 107 -13.82 2.80 2.95
CA GLN A 107 -15.12 2.50 3.56
C GLN A 107 -16.26 2.60 2.56
N TRP A 108 -16.23 3.59 1.66
CA TRP A 108 -17.24 3.75 0.61
C TRP A 108 -17.34 2.56 -0.36
N VAL A 109 -16.28 1.76 -0.51
CA VAL A 109 -16.28 0.49 -1.27
C VAL A 109 -16.97 -0.59 -0.45
N ARG A 110 -16.66 -0.67 0.84
CA ARG A 110 -17.25 -1.65 1.77
C ARG A 110 -18.75 -1.45 1.92
N ASP A 111 -19.22 -0.20 1.90
CA ASP A 111 -20.63 0.16 1.95
C ASP A 111 -21.41 -0.40 0.74
N VAL A 112 -20.79 -0.51 -0.45
CA VAL A 112 -21.38 -1.21 -1.62
C VAL A 112 -21.58 -2.70 -1.29
N GLY A 113 -20.66 -3.28 -0.53
CA GLY A 113 -20.72 -4.68 -0.08
C GLY A 113 -21.85 -4.99 0.90
N GLU A 114 -22.40 -3.99 1.59
CA GLU A 114 -23.58 -4.18 2.44
C GLU A 114 -24.83 -4.45 1.58
N GLY A 115 -24.97 -3.76 0.44
CA GLY A 115 -26.05 -3.99 -0.52
C GLY A 115 -25.78 -5.10 -1.53
N ASN A 116 -24.51 -5.39 -1.80
CA ASN A 116 -24.07 -6.43 -2.72
C ASN A 116 -22.86 -7.20 -2.15
N PRO A 117 -23.06 -8.21 -1.29
CA PRO A 117 -21.96 -8.94 -0.66
C PRO A 117 -21.13 -9.79 -1.64
N ASP A 118 -21.58 -9.94 -2.89
CA ASP A 118 -20.87 -10.70 -3.93
C ASP A 118 -19.69 -9.92 -4.55
N ILE A 119 -19.46 -8.66 -4.15
CA ILE A 119 -18.23 -7.93 -4.50
C ILE A 119 -16.98 -8.53 -3.83
N PHE A 120 -17.15 -9.40 -2.83
CA PHE A 120 -16.07 -10.02 -2.06
C PHE A 120 -15.84 -11.47 -2.45
N TYR A 121 -14.58 -11.92 -2.34
CA TYR A 121 -14.28 -13.35 -2.49
C TYR A 121 -15.04 -14.17 -1.46
N THR A 122 -15.58 -15.31 -1.90
CA THR A 122 -16.53 -16.08 -1.11
C THR A 122 -16.23 -17.56 -1.21
N ASN A 123 -16.12 -18.21 -0.05
CA ASN A 123 -15.89 -19.66 -0.01
C ASN A 123 -17.20 -20.45 -0.16
N ARG A 124 -17.10 -21.79 -0.26
CA ARG A 124 -18.25 -22.68 -0.41
C ARG A 124 -19.29 -22.59 0.72
N ARG A 125 -18.90 -22.12 1.92
CA ARG A 125 -19.79 -21.95 3.07
C ARG A 125 -20.48 -20.59 3.09
N GLY A 126 -20.25 -19.74 2.10
CA GLY A 126 -20.81 -18.39 2.02
C GLY A 126 -20.07 -17.36 2.87
N MET A 127 -18.88 -17.67 3.40
CA MET A 127 -18.10 -16.68 4.16
C MET A 127 -17.42 -15.71 3.19
N ARG A 128 -17.58 -14.41 3.45
CA ARG A 128 -17.02 -13.31 2.64
C ARG A 128 -15.65 -12.91 3.19
N ASN A 129 -14.63 -12.84 2.32
CA ASN A 129 -13.36 -12.19 2.62
C ASN A 129 -13.42 -10.74 2.14
N ILE A 130 -13.41 -9.81 3.09
CA ILE A 130 -13.55 -8.36 2.87
C ILE A 130 -12.22 -7.64 2.57
N GLU A 131 -11.12 -8.37 2.50
CA GLU A 131 -9.77 -7.82 2.31
C GLU A 131 -9.52 -7.30 0.87
N TYR A 132 -10.28 -7.79 -0.12
CA TYR A 132 -10.09 -7.48 -1.53
C TYR A 132 -11.37 -7.69 -2.35
N LEU A 133 -11.50 -6.98 -3.48
CA LEU A 133 -12.60 -7.14 -4.43
C LEU A 133 -12.41 -8.40 -5.27
N THR A 134 -13.46 -9.21 -5.46
CA THR A 134 -13.36 -10.38 -6.33
C THR A 134 -13.06 -9.96 -7.77
N LEU A 135 -12.23 -10.73 -8.49
CA LEU A 135 -12.02 -10.52 -9.93
C LEU A 135 -13.34 -10.55 -10.74
N GLY A 136 -14.40 -11.17 -10.18
CA GLY A 136 -15.72 -11.20 -10.81
C GLY A 136 -16.39 -9.84 -10.97
N VAL A 137 -15.90 -8.79 -10.30
CA VAL A 137 -16.42 -7.42 -10.42
C VAL A 137 -15.48 -6.47 -11.18
N ASP A 138 -14.41 -6.99 -11.79
CA ASP A 138 -13.40 -6.23 -12.53
C ASP A 138 -14.00 -5.23 -13.54
N ASP A 139 -14.99 -5.69 -14.31
CA ASP A 139 -15.69 -4.93 -15.34
C ASP A 139 -17.12 -4.51 -14.95
N GLN A 140 -17.52 -4.68 -13.69
CA GLN A 140 -18.88 -4.40 -13.22
C GLN A 140 -18.97 -2.96 -12.65
N PRO A 141 -19.86 -2.08 -13.15
CA PRO A 141 -19.90 -0.66 -12.78
C PRO A 141 -20.60 -0.41 -11.42
N LEU A 142 -20.19 -1.12 -10.38
CA LEU A 142 -20.84 -1.15 -9.07
C LEU A 142 -20.39 -0.01 -8.14
N PHE A 143 -19.28 0.65 -8.45
CA PHE A 143 -18.59 1.58 -7.55
C PHE A 143 -18.86 3.04 -7.95
N GLN A 144 -20.12 3.47 -7.75
CA GLN A 144 -20.63 4.77 -8.21
C GLN A 144 -20.45 4.96 -9.73
N GLY A 145 -20.77 3.91 -10.50
CA GLY A 145 -20.64 3.90 -11.96
C GLY A 145 -19.24 3.53 -12.47
N ARG A 146 -18.25 3.37 -11.59
CA ARG A 146 -16.91 2.86 -11.93
C ARG A 146 -16.83 1.34 -11.73
N THR A 147 -15.96 0.69 -12.50
CA THR A 147 -15.60 -0.74 -12.32
C THR A 147 -14.45 -0.92 -11.33
N ALA A 148 -14.18 -2.14 -10.86
CA ALA A 148 -13.05 -2.37 -9.94
C ALA A 148 -11.72 -1.93 -10.57
N ILE A 149 -11.46 -2.29 -11.84
CA ILE A 149 -10.27 -1.88 -12.60
C ILE A 149 -10.13 -0.36 -12.73
N GLN A 150 -11.22 0.40 -12.68
CA GLN A 150 -11.18 1.86 -12.76
C GLN A 150 -10.90 2.54 -11.42
N VAL A 151 -11.07 1.83 -10.30
CA VAL A 151 -10.89 2.40 -8.94
C VAL A 151 -9.64 1.88 -8.23
N SER A 152 -9.16 0.69 -8.59
CA SER A 152 -7.98 0.04 -8.03
C SER A 152 -6.75 0.19 -8.92
#